data_AF-A0A813EPG3-F1
#
_entry.id   AF-A0A813EPG3-F1
#
_cell.length_a   1.000
_cell.length_b   1.000
_cell.length_c   1.000
_cell.angle_alpha   90.00
_cell.angle_beta   90.00
_cell.angle_gamma   90.00
#
_symmetry.space_group_name_H-M   'P 1'
#
loop_
_entity.id
_entity.type
_entity.pdbx_description
1 polymer ?
#
loop_
_entity_poly.entity_id
_entity_poly.type
_entity_poly.pdbx_seq_one_letter_code
_entity_poly.pdbx_strand_id
1 'polypeptide(L)'
;VAAVRRVPAGSAAGGKPCFGASPATSVLRPVAAGPSNLVGPRFAAAVAAPPEFMGVSTDPKFNIPVGLRSKLGKDLLLQTKHPLGILWKATQEYFAAQDPAMKFFDQEHPVVSTADCFDKLRVPPEHPSRSPSDTYYVNKDMVLRTHTSAHQCNFLAQYPEISSFLCAGARA
;
A
#
# COMPACT_ATOMS: atom_id res chain seq x y z
N VAL A 1 43.21 -7.43 31.24
CA VAL A 1 43.52 -6.15 31.93
C VAL A 1 42.42 -5.17 31.59
N ALA A 2 41.49 -4.98 32.52
CA ALA A 2 40.32 -4.12 32.40
C ALA A 2 40.64 -2.68 32.81
N ALA A 3 39.94 -1.68 32.25
CA ALA A 3 39.77 -0.39 32.93
C ALA A 3 38.55 0.37 32.38
N VAL A 4 37.39 0.04 32.93
CA VAL A 4 36.20 0.90 33.02
C VAL A 4 36.55 2.11 33.89
N ARG A 5 36.30 3.33 33.43
CA ARG A 5 36.42 4.54 34.27
C ARG A 5 35.05 4.95 34.80
N ARG A 6 35.01 5.06 36.14
CA ARG A 6 33.86 5.31 37.00
C ARG A 6 33.48 6.79 37.10
N VAL A 7 32.19 7.00 37.37
CA VAL A 7 31.59 8.22 37.93
C VAL A 7 31.92 8.34 39.43
N PRO A 8 32.13 9.55 39.99
CA PRO A 8 32.06 9.76 41.43
C PRO A 8 30.68 10.24 41.89
N ALA A 9 30.27 9.71 43.05
CA ALA A 9 29.05 10.03 43.79
C ALA A 9 29.38 10.67 45.15
N GLY A 10 28.39 11.34 45.76
CA GLY A 10 28.35 11.80 47.16
C GLY A 10 28.14 13.33 47.27
N SER A 11 27.31 13.90 48.14
CA SER A 11 26.64 13.47 49.38
C SER A 11 25.57 14.53 49.73
N ALA A 12 24.27 14.23 49.85
CA ALA A 12 23.49 13.87 51.06
C ALA A 12 23.41 14.94 52.19
N ALA A 13 22.19 15.48 52.38
CA ALA A 13 21.53 15.90 53.64
C ALA A 13 20.15 16.48 53.22
N GLY A 14 18.97 16.21 53.79
CA GLY A 14 18.54 15.59 55.04
C GLY A 14 17.29 16.37 55.48
N GLY A 15 16.13 15.72 55.66
CA GLY A 15 14.94 16.34 56.27
C GLY A 15 13.58 15.93 55.68
N LYS A 16 12.90 15.00 56.36
CA LYS A 16 11.44 14.72 56.27
C LYS A 16 10.75 15.39 57.49
N PRO A 17 9.43 15.24 57.73
CA PRO A 17 8.23 15.33 56.86
C PRO A 17 7.10 16.17 57.54
N CYS A 18 6.04 16.58 56.82
CA CYS A 18 4.65 16.48 57.33
C CYS A 18 3.58 17.04 56.36
N PHE A 19 2.57 16.19 56.17
CA PHE A 19 1.17 16.37 55.76
C PHE A 19 0.59 17.80 55.57
N GLY A 20 -0.07 17.99 54.42
CA GLY A 20 -1.03 19.06 54.16
C GLY A 20 -2.03 18.64 53.09
N ALA A 21 -3.32 18.69 53.43
CA ALA A 21 -4.47 18.14 52.73
C ALA A 21 -4.72 18.67 51.31
N SER A 22 -5.38 17.84 50.49
CA SER A 22 -6.07 18.23 49.27
C SER A 22 -7.30 19.11 49.60
N PRO A 23 -7.76 19.94 48.67
CA PRO A 23 -8.88 19.44 47.89
C PRO A 23 -8.72 19.65 46.38
N ALA A 24 -9.22 18.65 45.65
CA ALA A 24 -9.46 18.71 44.24
C ALA A 24 -10.31 19.93 43.87
N THR A 25 -9.89 20.68 42.87
CA THR A 25 -10.80 21.53 42.10
C THR A 25 -10.58 21.21 40.63
N SER A 26 -11.36 20.25 40.13
CA SER A 26 -11.47 19.95 38.72
C SER A 26 -12.14 21.13 38.04
N VAL A 27 -11.40 21.90 37.25
CA VAL A 27 -12.02 22.81 36.29
C VAL A 27 -12.40 21.97 35.08
N LEU A 28 -13.59 21.38 35.18
CA LEU A 28 -14.31 20.78 34.05
C LEU A 28 -14.50 21.88 33.00
N ARG A 29 -13.91 21.69 31.81
CA ARG A 29 -14.30 22.47 30.63
C ARG A 29 -15.75 22.12 30.31
N PRO A 30 -16.64 23.12 30.14
CA PRO A 30 -18.02 22.86 29.77
C PRO A 30 -18.09 22.24 28.37
N VAL A 31 -18.73 21.08 28.29
CA VAL A 31 -19.21 20.47 27.04
C VAL A 31 -20.39 21.31 26.57
N ALA A 32 -20.15 22.17 25.58
CA ALA A 32 -21.22 22.82 24.84
C ALA A 32 -21.78 21.82 23.82
N ALA A 33 -22.92 21.23 24.15
CA ALA A 33 -23.77 20.49 23.21
C ALA A 33 -24.46 21.49 22.28
N GLY A 34 -23.98 21.58 21.04
CA GLY A 34 -24.65 22.23 19.91
C GLY A 34 -25.35 21.20 19.01
N PRO A 35 -26.37 21.61 18.24
CA PRO A 35 -27.42 20.73 17.76
C PRO A 35 -26.98 19.77 16.66
N SER A 36 -27.70 18.65 16.65
CA SER A 36 -27.70 17.56 15.69
C SER A 36 -27.88 18.02 14.24
N ASN A 37 -27.32 17.22 13.34
CA ASN A 37 -27.68 17.10 11.93
C ASN A 37 -27.38 18.31 11.03
N LEU A 38 -26.19 18.28 10.42
CA LEU A 38 -26.12 18.30 8.97
C LEU A 38 -25.13 17.22 8.54
N VAL A 39 -25.67 16.01 8.34
CA VAL A 39 -25.13 15.04 7.40
C VAL A 39 -25.13 15.78 6.06
N GLY A 40 -24.04 16.51 5.78
CA GLY A 40 -23.81 17.03 4.45
C GLY A 40 -23.88 15.84 3.50
N PRO A 41 -24.52 15.97 2.33
CA PRO A 41 -24.48 14.90 1.36
C PRO A 41 -23.01 14.61 1.16
N ARG A 42 -22.60 13.38 1.50
CA ARG A 42 -21.40 12.81 0.93
C ARG A 42 -21.60 13.04 -0.56
N PHE A 43 -20.84 13.95 -1.14
CA PHE A 43 -20.54 13.85 -2.56
C PHE A 43 -19.71 12.58 -2.68
N ALA A 44 -20.38 11.43 -2.58
CA ALA A 44 -20.11 10.31 -3.44
C ALA A 44 -20.38 10.87 -4.84
N ALA A 45 -19.42 11.62 -5.36
CA ALA A 45 -19.17 11.56 -6.77
C ALA A 45 -18.94 10.07 -7.01
N ALA A 46 -20.01 9.37 -7.38
CA ALA A 46 -19.91 8.10 -8.04
C ALA A 46 -19.12 8.40 -9.31
N VAL A 47 -17.80 8.33 -9.18
CA VAL A 47 -16.90 8.21 -10.32
C VAL A 47 -17.48 7.04 -11.09
N ALA A 48 -17.93 7.33 -12.31
CA ALA A 48 -18.53 6.35 -13.20
C ALA A 48 -17.70 5.06 -13.15
N ALA A 49 -18.37 3.94 -12.94
CA ALA A 49 -17.73 2.63 -12.94
C ALA A 49 -16.77 2.55 -14.14
N PRO A 50 -15.48 2.21 -13.94
CA PRO A 50 -14.48 2.29 -14.99
C PRO A 50 -14.88 1.35 -16.14
N PRO A 51 -14.53 1.68 -17.40
CA PRO A 51 -14.77 0.81 -18.54
C PRO A 51 -14.09 -0.53 -18.26
N GLU A 52 -14.88 -1.54 -17.88
CA GLU A 52 -14.38 -2.74 -17.23
C GLU A 52 -13.29 -3.39 -18.10
N PHE A 53 -12.12 -3.63 -17.49
CA PHE A 53 -11.01 -4.37 -18.09
C PHE A 53 -10.48 -3.83 -19.44
N MET A 54 -10.42 -2.51 -19.65
CA MET A 54 -9.98 -1.91 -20.92
C MET A 54 -10.93 -2.19 -22.12
N GLY A 55 -12.20 -2.52 -21.86
CA GLY A 55 -13.14 -2.91 -22.92
C GLY A 55 -12.90 -4.32 -23.46
N VAL A 56 -12.19 -5.15 -22.71
CA VAL A 56 -11.99 -6.57 -23.04
C VAL A 56 -13.31 -7.33 -22.84
N SER A 57 -13.75 -8.03 -23.90
CA SER A 57 -14.96 -8.88 -23.89
C SER A 57 -14.79 -10.03 -22.90
N THR A 58 -15.79 -10.36 -22.07
CA THR A 58 -15.67 -11.43 -21.06
C THR A 58 -15.92 -12.83 -21.62
N ASP A 59 -15.13 -13.81 -21.18
CA ASP A 59 -15.25 -15.24 -21.54
C ASP A 59 -15.99 -16.09 -20.49
N PRO A 60 -16.35 -17.36 -20.80
CA PRO A 60 -16.88 -18.32 -19.81
C PRO A 60 -15.92 -18.63 -18.63
N LYS A 61 -14.63 -18.27 -18.74
CA LYS A 61 -13.64 -18.42 -17.65
C LYS A 61 -13.60 -17.23 -16.69
N PHE A 62 -14.46 -16.24 -16.89
CA PHE A 62 -14.52 -15.06 -16.05
C PHE A 62 -14.87 -15.42 -14.59
N ASN A 63 -14.00 -15.08 -13.64
CA ASN A 63 -14.17 -15.42 -12.21
C ASN A 63 -13.98 -14.22 -11.26
N ILE A 64 -14.25 -12.99 -11.70
CA ILE A 64 -13.99 -11.80 -10.87
C ILE A 64 -15.25 -11.39 -10.08
N PRO A 65 -15.23 -11.46 -8.74
CA PRO A 65 -16.38 -11.11 -7.92
C PRO A 65 -16.63 -9.60 -7.94
N VAL A 66 -17.90 -9.21 -7.82
CA VAL A 66 -18.34 -7.80 -7.85
C VAL A 66 -17.63 -6.95 -6.79
N GLY A 67 -17.37 -7.52 -5.62
CA GLY A 67 -16.64 -6.85 -4.54
C GLY A 67 -15.16 -6.59 -4.84
N LEU A 68 -14.55 -7.34 -5.77
CA LEU A 68 -13.20 -7.04 -6.26
C LEU A 68 -13.25 -5.95 -7.33
N ARG A 69 -14.25 -5.98 -8.23
CA ARG A 69 -14.42 -4.95 -9.27
C ARG A 69 -14.56 -3.55 -8.70
N SER A 70 -15.27 -3.41 -7.58
CA SER A 70 -15.43 -2.11 -6.90
C SER A 70 -14.18 -1.59 -6.20
N LYS A 71 -13.12 -2.42 -6.12
CA LYS A 71 -11.82 -2.01 -5.59
C LYS A 71 -10.91 -1.53 -6.70
N LEU A 72 -11.00 -2.12 -7.90
CA LEU A 72 -10.17 -1.76 -9.05
C LEU A 72 -10.24 -0.26 -9.35
N GLY A 73 -9.07 0.34 -9.61
CA GLY A 73 -8.95 1.75 -9.99
C GLY A 73 -8.97 2.75 -8.83
N LYS A 74 -8.75 2.32 -7.59
CA LYS A 74 -8.63 3.24 -6.43
C LYS A 74 -7.28 3.92 -6.29
N ASP A 75 -6.28 3.48 -7.05
CA ASP A 75 -4.94 4.07 -7.15
C ASP A 75 -4.33 4.41 -5.77
N LEU A 76 -4.43 3.47 -4.82
CA LEU A 76 -4.13 3.70 -3.40
C LEU A 76 -2.66 4.10 -3.12
N LEU A 77 -1.74 3.74 -4.01
CA LEU A 77 -0.32 4.15 -3.93
C LEU A 77 -0.11 5.62 -4.29
N LEU A 78 -0.95 6.18 -5.17
CA LEU A 78 -0.87 7.57 -5.59
C LEU A 78 -1.49 8.53 -4.56
N GLN A 79 -2.33 8.00 -3.67
CA GLN A 79 -2.95 8.78 -2.62
C GLN A 79 -1.94 9.13 -1.52
N THR A 80 -1.54 10.41 -1.48
CA THR A 80 -0.52 10.91 -0.54
C THR A 80 -0.88 10.73 0.94
N LYS A 81 -2.18 10.73 1.27
CA LYS A 81 -2.67 10.56 2.64
C LYS A 81 -2.94 9.09 3.01
N HIS A 82 -2.90 8.18 2.04
CA HIS A 82 -3.14 6.77 2.28
C HIS A 82 -1.86 6.13 2.84
N PRO A 83 -1.94 5.22 3.84
CA PRO A 83 -0.76 4.60 4.43
C PRO A 83 0.14 3.91 3.39
N LEU A 84 -0.45 3.29 2.35
CA LEU A 84 0.32 2.69 1.27
C LEU A 84 1.09 3.73 0.45
N GLY A 85 0.50 4.89 0.15
CA GLY A 85 1.18 5.97 -0.57
C GLY A 85 2.30 6.61 0.25
N ILE A 86 2.12 6.73 1.57
CA ILE A 86 3.16 7.20 2.49
C ILE A 86 4.35 6.24 2.50
N LEU A 87 4.08 4.93 2.64
CA LEU A 87 5.12 3.89 2.60
C LEU A 87 5.85 3.86 1.25
N TRP A 88 5.09 4.03 0.16
CA TRP A 88 5.64 4.08 -1.18
C TRP A 88 6.61 5.24 -1.36
N LYS A 89 6.22 6.43 -0.90
CA LYS A 89 7.06 7.62 -0.92
C LYS A 89 8.33 7.43 -0.09
N ALA A 90 8.21 6.92 1.13
CA ALA A 90 9.37 6.65 1.99
C ALA A 90 10.34 5.64 1.36
N THR A 91 9.81 4.63 0.67
CA THR A 91 10.61 3.62 -0.05
C THR A 91 11.37 4.26 -1.21
N GLN A 92 10.69 5.09 -2.02
CA GLN A 92 11.31 5.83 -3.11
C GLN A 92 12.43 6.75 -2.61
N GLU A 93 12.19 7.51 -1.54
CA GLU A 93 13.19 8.40 -0.94
C GLU A 93 14.43 7.64 -0.47
N TYR A 94 14.24 6.49 0.18
CA TYR A 94 15.34 5.65 0.65
C TYR A 94 16.21 5.13 -0.50
N PHE A 95 15.59 4.62 -1.56
CA PHE A 95 16.34 4.06 -2.69
C PHE A 95 16.95 5.14 -3.58
N ALA A 96 16.24 6.26 -3.82
CA ALA A 96 16.77 7.39 -4.57
C ALA A 96 17.98 8.04 -3.88
N ALA A 97 18.05 7.98 -2.55
CA ALA A 97 19.22 8.43 -1.79
C ALA A 97 20.45 7.53 -1.99
N GLN A 98 20.27 6.25 -2.33
CA GLN A 98 21.36 5.32 -2.60
C GLN A 98 21.76 5.28 -4.07
N ASP A 99 20.77 5.25 -4.97
CA ASP A 99 20.95 5.23 -6.41
C ASP A 99 20.00 6.26 -7.06
N PRO A 100 20.52 7.48 -7.37
CA PRO A 100 19.73 8.51 -8.04
C PRO A 100 19.27 8.14 -9.46
N ALA A 101 19.88 7.14 -10.09
CA ALA A 101 19.50 6.68 -11.42
C ALA A 101 18.36 5.64 -11.39
N MET A 102 18.00 5.14 -10.20
CA MET A 102 16.96 4.15 -10.03
C MET A 102 15.60 4.64 -10.52
N LYS A 103 14.90 3.80 -11.29
CA LYS A 103 13.56 4.11 -11.82
C LYS A 103 12.47 3.45 -11.00
N PHE A 104 11.35 4.16 -10.86
CA PHE A 104 10.18 3.68 -10.13
C PHE A 104 8.99 3.58 -11.07
N PHE A 105 8.36 2.40 -11.12
CA PHE A 105 7.21 2.11 -11.95
C PHE A 105 6.01 1.77 -11.06
N ASP A 106 4.96 2.58 -11.11
CA ASP A 106 3.77 2.42 -10.26
C ASP A 106 2.43 2.62 -11.00
N GLN A 107 2.46 2.95 -12.29
CA GLN A 107 1.26 3.27 -13.09
C GLN A 107 0.63 2.06 -13.79
N GLU A 108 1.17 0.88 -13.53
CA GLU A 108 0.89 -0.29 -14.36
C GLU A 108 -0.49 -0.86 -14.10
N HIS A 109 -1.15 -1.20 -15.20
CA HIS A 109 -2.51 -1.72 -15.18
C HIS A 109 -2.58 -3.10 -14.49
N PRO A 110 -3.64 -3.37 -13.70
CA PRO A 110 -3.79 -4.64 -12.99
C PRO A 110 -4.12 -5.81 -13.93
N VAL A 111 -4.78 -5.56 -15.06
CA VAL A 111 -5.07 -6.59 -16.08
C VAL A 111 -3.86 -6.74 -16.99
N VAL A 112 -3.39 -7.96 -17.12
CA VAL A 112 -2.23 -8.36 -17.92
C VAL A 112 -2.56 -9.60 -18.74
N SER A 113 -1.73 -9.90 -19.73
CA SER A 113 -1.87 -11.16 -20.47
C SER A 113 -1.51 -12.35 -19.58
N THR A 114 -2.14 -13.50 -19.81
CA THR A 114 -1.80 -14.75 -19.11
C THR A 114 -0.36 -15.18 -19.38
N ALA A 115 0.15 -14.89 -20.59
CA ALA A 115 1.52 -15.15 -20.95
C ALA A 115 2.53 -14.31 -20.15
N ASP A 116 2.23 -13.03 -19.93
CA ASP A 116 3.10 -12.16 -19.14
C ASP A 116 3.10 -12.55 -17.65
N CYS A 117 1.94 -12.95 -17.13
CA CYS A 117 1.82 -13.31 -15.73
C CYS A 117 2.46 -14.67 -15.40
N PHE A 118 2.52 -15.60 -16.36
CA PHE A 118 2.92 -16.98 -16.08
C PHE A 118 3.94 -17.56 -17.08
N ASP A 119 3.70 -17.47 -18.38
CA ASP A 119 4.56 -18.12 -19.39
C ASP A 119 5.98 -17.54 -19.38
N LYS A 120 6.11 -16.21 -19.29
CA LYS A 120 7.42 -15.53 -19.17
C LYS A 120 8.18 -15.92 -17.91
N LEU A 121 7.47 -16.30 -16.85
CA LEU A 121 8.04 -16.78 -15.60
C LEU A 121 8.27 -18.30 -15.58
N ARG A 122 8.08 -18.98 -16.73
CA ARG A 122 8.21 -20.44 -16.88
C ARG A 122 7.29 -21.24 -15.97
N VAL A 123 6.10 -20.71 -15.67
CA VAL A 123 5.06 -21.44 -14.94
C VAL A 123 4.25 -22.23 -15.96
N PRO A 124 4.20 -23.56 -15.95
CA PRO A 124 3.44 -24.34 -16.94
C PRO A 124 1.91 -24.19 -16.75
N PRO A 125 1.09 -24.56 -17.76
CA PRO A 125 -0.38 -24.47 -17.68
C PRO A 125 -0.99 -25.35 -16.58
N GLU A 126 -0.37 -26.50 -16.28
CA GLU A 126 -0.80 -27.44 -15.23
C GLU A 126 -0.35 -27.04 -13.81
N HIS A 127 0.17 -25.82 -13.63
CA HIS A 127 0.64 -25.37 -12.32
C HIS A 127 -0.54 -24.97 -11.42
N PRO A 128 -0.57 -25.36 -10.12
CA PRO A 128 -1.67 -25.03 -9.22
C PRO A 128 -1.91 -23.52 -9.08
N SER A 129 -0.87 -22.68 -9.21
CA SER A 129 -1.02 -21.23 -9.20
C SER A 129 -1.89 -20.67 -10.33
N ARG A 130 -2.09 -21.42 -11.43
CA ARG A 130 -3.01 -21.03 -12.51
C ARG A 130 -4.45 -21.45 -12.22
N SER A 131 -4.71 -22.12 -11.10
CA SER A 131 -6.07 -22.48 -10.70
C SER A 131 -6.95 -21.24 -10.57
N PRO A 132 -8.22 -21.29 -11.02
CA PRO A 132 -9.20 -20.23 -10.80
C PRO A 132 -9.47 -19.91 -9.33
N SER A 133 -9.06 -20.78 -8.40
CA SER A 133 -9.15 -20.55 -6.96
C SER A 133 -8.18 -19.47 -6.46
N ASP A 134 -6.97 -19.42 -7.03
CA ASP A 134 -5.91 -18.48 -6.61
C ASP A 134 -5.77 -17.30 -7.57
N THR A 135 -6.21 -17.47 -8.82
CA THR A 135 -6.02 -16.50 -9.90
C THR A 135 -7.35 -16.04 -10.49
N TYR A 136 -7.49 -14.72 -10.64
CA TYR A 136 -8.68 -14.08 -11.19
C TYR A 136 -8.55 -13.85 -12.70
N TYR A 137 -9.33 -14.60 -13.48
CA TYR A 137 -9.37 -14.48 -14.93
C TYR A 137 -10.46 -13.53 -15.38
N VAL A 138 -10.09 -12.64 -16.31
CA VAL A 138 -11.06 -11.89 -17.12
C VAL A 138 -11.47 -12.78 -18.29
N ASN A 139 -10.46 -13.29 -19.00
CA ASN A 139 -10.58 -14.12 -20.19
C ASN A 139 -9.60 -15.29 -20.18
N LYS A 140 -9.63 -16.13 -21.23
CA LYS A 140 -8.58 -17.14 -21.46
C LYS A 140 -7.19 -16.51 -21.57
N ASP A 141 -7.09 -15.33 -22.17
CA ASP A 141 -5.82 -14.68 -22.49
C ASP A 141 -5.49 -13.50 -21.56
N MET A 142 -6.44 -13.06 -20.72
CA MET A 142 -6.30 -11.89 -19.83
C MET A 142 -6.64 -12.23 -18.38
N VAL A 143 -5.79 -11.78 -17.46
CA VAL A 143 -5.84 -12.11 -16.04
C VAL A 143 -5.53 -10.88 -15.19
N LEU A 144 -6.07 -10.82 -13.97
CA LEU A 144 -5.58 -9.88 -12.98
C LEU A 144 -4.21 -10.38 -12.48
N ARG A 145 -3.19 -9.52 -12.58
CA ARG A 145 -1.83 -9.84 -12.16
C ARG A 145 -1.81 -10.29 -10.70
N THR A 146 -1.10 -11.38 -10.42
CA THR A 146 -0.87 -11.89 -9.06
C THR A 146 0.35 -11.21 -8.42
N HIS A 147 1.33 -10.84 -9.25
CA HIS A 147 2.59 -10.25 -8.83
C HIS A 147 3.00 -9.12 -9.78
N THR A 148 3.89 -8.24 -9.32
CA THR A 148 4.47 -7.17 -10.17
C THR A 148 5.51 -7.70 -11.16
N SER A 149 5.96 -8.96 -11.01
CA SER A 149 6.90 -9.63 -11.92
C SER A 149 6.41 -9.71 -13.36
N ALA A 150 5.09 -9.76 -13.57
CA ALA A 150 4.49 -9.71 -14.90
C ALA A 150 4.95 -8.49 -15.72
N HIS A 151 5.13 -7.34 -15.05
CA HIS A 151 5.57 -6.11 -15.69
C HIS A 151 7.10 -5.97 -15.71
N GLN A 152 7.82 -6.59 -14.77
CA GLN A 152 9.29 -6.56 -14.72
C GLN A 152 9.92 -7.14 -15.99
N CYS A 153 9.41 -8.26 -16.49
CA CYS A 153 9.89 -8.85 -17.74
C CYS A 153 9.69 -7.91 -18.94
N ASN A 154 8.58 -7.17 -18.95
CA ASN A 154 8.30 -6.20 -20.01
C ASN A 154 9.23 -4.99 -19.92
N PHE A 155 9.51 -4.49 -18.72
CA PHE A 155 10.42 -3.36 -18.53
C PHE A 155 11.87 -3.70 -18.89
N LEU A 156 12.35 -4.89 -18.50
CA LEU A 156 13.69 -5.34 -18.89
C LEU A 156 13.85 -5.45 -20.41
N ALA A 157 12.79 -5.85 -21.12
CA ALA A 157 12.80 -5.94 -22.57
C ALA A 157 12.68 -4.57 -23.27
N GLN A 158 11.88 -3.66 -22.70
CA GLN A 158 11.64 -2.33 -23.28
C GLN A 158 12.77 -1.34 -23.00
N TYR A 159 13.39 -1.42 -21.83
CA TYR A 159 14.39 -0.47 -21.34
C TYR A 159 15.70 -1.17 -20.96
N PRO A 160 16.46 -1.67 -21.95
CA PRO A 160 17.73 -2.35 -21.70
C PRO A 160 18.80 -1.46 -21.04
N GLU A 161 18.63 -0.13 -21.10
CA GLU A 161 19.53 0.85 -20.48
C GLU A 161 19.34 1.00 -18.97
N ILE A 162 18.22 0.55 -18.41
CA ILE A 162 17.93 0.69 -16.98
C ILE A 162 18.58 -0.45 -16.22
N SER A 163 19.58 -0.14 -15.39
CA SER A 163 20.25 -1.11 -14.51
C SER A 163 19.48 -1.40 -13.22
N SER A 164 18.77 -0.39 -12.70
CA SER A 164 18.12 -0.42 -11.39
C SER A 164 16.70 0.11 -11.51
N PHE A 165 15.70 -0.70 -11.15
CA PHE A 165 14.32 -0.23 -11.09
C PHE A 165 13.50 -0.97 -10.04
N LEU A 166 12.40 -0.37 -9.64
CA LEU A 166 11.44 -0.95 -8.70
C LEU A 166 10.02 -0.79 -9.22
N CYS A 167 9.27 -1.89 -9.18
CA CYS A 167 7.87 -1.92 -9.62
C CYS A 167 6.94 -2.05 -8.41
N ALA A 168 5.99 -1.14 -8.28
CA ALA A 168 4.91 -1.20 -7.31
C ALA A 168 3.57 -1.52 -7.98
N GLY A 169 2.73 -2.26 -7.27
CA GLY A 169 1.42 -2.67 -7.77
C GLY A 169 0.35 -2.50 -6.70
N ALA A 170 -0.47 -1.45 -6.82
CA ALA A 170 -1.71 -1.32 -6.02
C ALA A 170 -2.82 -0.59 -6.78
N ARG A 171 -2.81 -0.68 -8.10
CA ARG A 171 -3.84 -0.10 -8.97
C ARG A 171 -5.12 -0.96 -9.05
N ALA A 172 -5.42 -1.69 -7.97
CA ALA A 172 -6.51 -2.66 -7.87
C ALA A 172 -7.57 -2.22 -6.87
#